data_AF-A0A0F9BXE4-F1
#
_entry.id   AF-A0A0F9BXE4-F1
#
_cell.length_a   1.000
_cell.length_b   1.000
_cell.length_c   1.000
_cell.angle_alpha   90.00
_cell.angle_beta   90.00
_cell.angle_gamma   90.00
#
_symmetry.space_group_name_H-M   'P 1'
#
loop_
_entity.id
_entity.type
_entity.pdbx_description
1 polymer ?
#
loop_
_entity_poly.entity_id
_entity_poly.type
_entity_poly.pdbx_seq_one_letter_code
_entity_poly.pdbx_strand_id
1 'polypeptide(L)'
;MPAIDQARRFLQALGAWSGPHHTFHTFGEGQSDGAPRKEDASLRRILHGTLDDNSSAFEQLNERGAAIHVTVNLTDLSGPSEENVIAPRAVCLDFAGPYPAAVGARPVSMIVRSVRGPHLYWLLEAEQDLPTWAKVQRTLARRLGGDLNLSSYQCAMRVPGFTHWKDEPQLVVLESYQHDVGAWVS
;
A
#
# COMPACT_ATOMS: atom_id res chain seq x y z
N MET A 1 5.83 19.82 -0.28
CA MET A 1 4.85 19.62 -1.38
C MET A 1 3.55 19.10 -0.78
N PRO A 2 2.38 19.68 -1.07
CA PRO A 2 1.11 19.25 -0.45
C PRO A 2 0.77 17.76 -0.62
N ALA A 3 1.28 17.11 -1.67
CA ALA A 3 1.09 15.68 -1.91
C ALA A 3 1.89 14.78 -0.94
N ILE A 4 3.10 15.21 -0.51
CA ILE A 4 3.94 14.40 0.39
C ILE A 4 3.32 14.27 1.79
N ASP A 5 2.48 15.22 2.19
CA ASP A 5 1.77 15.16 3.47
C ASP A 5 0.74 14.03 3.49
N GLN A 6 0.20 13.63 2.33
CA GLN A 6 -0.67 12.46 2.22
C GLN A 6 0.12 11.16 2.44
N ALA A 7 1.31 11.05 1.83
CA ALA A 7 2.24 9.94 2.07
C ALA A 7 2.59 9.85 3.57
N ARG A 8 2.91 10.99 4.18
CA ARG A 8 3.27 11.06 5.60
C ARG A 8 2.15 10.57 6.50
N ARG A 9 0.92 11.07 6.32
CA ARG A 9 -0.25 10.64 7.12
C ARG A 9 -0.52 9.15 6.95
N PHE A 10 -0.50 8.65 5.72
CA PHE A 10 -0.72 7.24 5.42
C PHE A 10 0.33 6.34 6.09
N LEU A 11 1.62 6.65 5.94
CA LEU A 11 2.70 5.83 6.51
C LEU A 11 2.75 5.92 8.03
N GLN A 12 2.50 7.09 8.63
CA GLN A 12 2.37 7.25 10.07
C GLN A 12 1.22 6.39 10.63
N ALA A 13 0.06 6.40 9.97
CA ALA A 13 -1.07 5.57 10.38
C ALA A 13 -0.76 4.08 10.25
N LEU A 14 -0.14 3.67 9.14
CA LEU A 14 0.25 2.27 8.90
C LEU A 14 1.31 1.77 9.90
N GLY A 15 2.23 2.64 10.31
CA GLY A 15 3.29 2.34 11.28
C GLY A 15 2.91 2.59 12.74
N ALA A 16 1.67 3.00 13.05
CA ALA A 16 1.30 3.56 14.35
C ALA A 16 1.70 2.69 15.55
N TRP A 17 1.47 1.37 15.47
CA TRP A 17 1.78 0.44 16.57
C TRP A 17 3.17 -0.20 16.49
N SER A 18 3.83 -0.15 15.32
CA SER A 18 5.06 -0.92 15.03
C SER A 18 6.26 -0.04 14.65
N GLY A 19 6.10 1.28 14.68
CA GLY A 19 7.13 2.25 14.37
C GLY A 19 7.13 2.73 12.90
N PRO A 20 7.89 3.80 12.61
CA PRO A 20 7.77 4.57 11.37
C PRO A 20 8.56 4.00 10.18
N HIS A 21 9.23 2.85 10.35
CA HIS A 21 10.06 2.26 9.30
C HIS A 21 9.23 1.30 8.43
N HIS A 22 9.46 1.35 7.12
CA HIS A 22 8.78 0.50 6.16
C HIS A 22 9.76 -0.05 5.12
N THR A 23 9.32 -1.08 4.41
CA THR A 23 9.96 -1.56 3.19
C THR A 23 9.17 -1.05 2.00
N PHE A 24 9.87 -0.40 1.09
CA PHE A 24 9.30 0.20 -0.11
C PHE A 24 9.83 -0.50 -1.36
N HIS A 25 8.99 -0.48 -2.39
CA HIS A 25 9.31 -1.01 -3.70
C HIS A 25 9.00 0.03 -4.75
N THR A 26 9.84 0.11 -5.76
CA THR A 26 9.58 0.94 -6.92
C THR A 26 9.64 0.11 -8.18
N PHE A 27 8.79 0.47 -9.15
CA PHE A 27 8.62 -0.24 -10.41
C PHE A 27 8.41 0.76 -11.53
N GLY A 28 9.03 0.57 -12.69
CA GLY A 28 8.78 1.44 -13.84
C GLY A 28 7.37 1.27 -14.39
N GLU A 29 6.58 2.34 -14.39
CA GLU A 29 5.22 2.38 -14.93
C GLU A 29 5.16 3.39 -16.07
N GLY A 30 5.46 2.96 -17.29
CA GLY A 30 5.34 3.84 -18.44
C GLY A 30 5.02 3.05 -19.70
N GLN A 31 3.93 3.41 -20.35
CA GLN A 31 3.75 3.11 -21.77
C GLN A 31 4.48 4.17 -22.60
N SER A 32 5.15 3.73 -23.65
CA SER A 32 5.53 4.57 -24.78
C SER A 32 4.61 4.18 -25.92
N ASP A 33 3.69 5.06 -26.33
CA ASP A 33 2.93 5.02 -27.60
C ASP A 33 2.61 3.61 -28.16
N GLY A 34 1.95 2.76 -27.36
CA GLY A 34 1.50 1.43 -27.80
C GLY A 34 2.60 0.35 -27.94
N ALA A 35 3.85 0.64 -27.59
CA ALA A 35 4.94 -0.34 -27.49
C ALA A 35 5.31 -0.60 -26.02
N PRO A 36 5.59 -1.86 -25.63
CA PRO A 36 6.15 -2.15 -24.33
C PRO A 36 7.51 -1.45 -24.21
N ARG A 37 7.60 -0.46 -23.33
CA ARG A 37 8.87 0.20 -23.02
C ARG A 37 9.80 -0.85 -22.41
N LYS A 38 11.05 -0.90 -22.85
CA LYS A 38 12.08 -1.69 -22.16
C LYS A 38 12.16 -1.18 -20.73
N GLU A 39 11.86 -2.04 -19.75
CA GLU A 39 11.84 -1.66 -18.34
C GLU A 39 13.19 -1.03 -17.97
N ASP A 40 13.17 0.22 -17.52
CA ASP A 40 14.35 0.89 -16.99
C ASP A 40 14.65 0.26 -15.62
N ALA A 41 15.58 -0.69 -15.60
CA ALA A 41 16.01 -1.38 -14.37
C ALA A 41 16.49 -0.41 -13.28
N SER A 42 16.81 0.83 -13.61
CA SER A 42 17.14 1.85 -12.62
C SER A 42 15.93 2.40 -11.85
N LEU A 43 14.71 2.13 -12.29
CA LEU A 43 13.46 2.46 -11.60
C LEU A 43 13.01 1.37 -10.62
N ARG A 44 13.64 0.19 -10.66
CA ARG A 44 13.37 -0.88 -9.71
C ARG A 44 14.31 -0.78 -8.52
N ARG A 45 13.77 -0.38 -7.37
CA ARG A 45 14.50 -0.27 -6.10
C ARG A 45 13.71 -0.90 -4.97
N ILE A 46 14.45 -1.48 -4.03
CA ILE A 46 13.96 -1.79 -2.68
C ILE A 46 14.62 -0.76 -1.77
N LEU A 47 13.80 -0.07 -0.99
CA LEU A 47 14.26 0.98 -0.08
C LEU A 47 13.69 0.69 1.30
N HIS A 48 14.49 0.90 2.34
CA HIS A 48 14.09 0.72 3.73
C HIS A 48 14.23 2.05 4.47
N GLY A 49 13.43 2.25 5.50
CA GLY A 49 13.51 3.45 6.34
C GLY A 49 12.18 4.15 6.50
N THR A 50 12.24 5.40 6.89
CA THR A 50 11.09 6.29 6.99
C THR A 50 10.79 6.99 5.66
N LEU A 51 9.68 7.73 5.61
CA LEU A 51 9.39 8.63 4.48
C LEU A 51 10.48 9.69 4.33
N ASP A 52 10.94 10.27 5.44
CA ASP A 52 11.88 11.39 5.40
C ASP A 52 13.26 10.92 4.87
N ASP A 53 13.70 9.72 5.26
CA ASP A 53 14.94 9.09 4.75
C ASP A 53 14.92 8.91 3.22
N ASN A 54 13.75 8.63 2.65
CA ASN A 54 13.59 8.23 1.26
C ASN A 54 12.92 9.30 0.37
N SER A 55 12.49 10.43 0.94
CA SER A 55 11.66 11.43 0.27
C SER A 55 12.22 11.91 -1.07
N SER A 56 13.50 12.31 -1.08
CA SER A 56 14.20 12.77 -2.30
C SER A 56 14.33 11.65 -3.35
N ALA A 57 14.58 10.41 -2.93
CA ALA A 57 14.66 9.27 -3.83
C ALA A 57 13.28 8.96 -4.45
N PHE A 58 12.21 9.01 -3.65
CA PHE A 58 10.85 8.80 -4.14
C PHE A 58 10.41 9.87 -5.14
N GLU A 59 10.72 11.13 -4.88
CA GLU A 59 10.44 12.23 -5.81
C GLU A 59 11.12 11.98 -7.16
N GLN A 60 12.45 11.77 -7.16
CA GLN A 60 13.21 11.52 -8.38
C GLN A 60 12.76 10.26 -9.13
N LEU A 61 12.45 9.18 -8.41
CA LEU A 61 11.98 7.93 -9.03
C LEU A 61 10.58 8.12 -9.60
N ASN A 62 9.66 8.75 -8.86
CA ASN A 62 8.30 8.96 -9.33
C ASN A 62 8.25 9.94 -10.51
N GLU A 63 9.02 11.03 -10.51
CA GLU A 63 9.11 11.94 -11.68
C GLU A 63 9.58 11.23 -12.95
N ARG A 64 10.41 10.19 -12.81
CA ARG A 64 10.88 9.36 -13.91
C ARG A 64 9.91 8.24 -14.31
N GLY A 65 8.74 8.19 -13.70
CA GLY A 65 7.68 7.22 -14.01
C GLY A 65 7.69 5.97 -13.13
N ALA A 66 8.35 5.97 -11.98
CA ALA A 66 8.28 4.83 -11.06
C ALA A 66 7.02 4.88 -10.18
N ALA A 67 6.32 3.76 -10.03
CA ALA A 67 5.37 3.56 -8.95
C ALA A 67 6.10 3.55 -7.61
N ILE A 68 5.52 4.14 -6.57
CA ILE A 68 6.00 4.01 -5.19
C ILE A 68 5.03 3.11 -4.43
N HIS A 69 5.50 1.94 -4.01
CA HIS A 69 4.75 0.96 -3.23
C HIS A 69 5.38 0.75 -1.86
N VAL A 70 4.58 0.34 -0.89
CA VAL A 70 5.00 -0.10 0.44
C VAL A 70 4.58 -1.55 0.65
N THR A 71 5.44 -2.36 1.26
CA THR A 71 5.02 -3.61 1.91
C THR A 71 4.13 -3.22 3.08
N VAL A 72 2.83 -3.51 3.00
CA VAL A 72 1.88 -3.09 4.04
C VAL A 72 2.28 -3.68 5.40
N ASN A 73 2.65 -4.96 5.42
CA ASN A 73 3.05 -5.64 6.65
C ASN A 73 4.47 -5.25 7.11
N LEU A 74 4.71 -5.39 8.41
CA LEU A 74 6.00 -5.10 9.03
C LEU A 74 7.04 -6.11 8.57
N THR A 75 8.22 -5.61 8.19
CA THR A 75 9.37 -6.43 7.81
C THR A 75 10.54 -6.24 8.77
N ASP A 76 11.48 -7.17 8.77
CA ASP A 76 12.80 -7.06 9.43
C ASP A 76 13.76 -6.04 8.77
N LEU A 77 13.37 -5.41 7.66
CA LEU A 77 14.17 -4.46 6.87
C LEU A 77 15.45 -5.07 6.25
N SER A 78 15.57 -6.39 6.23
CA SER A 78 16.69 -7.12 5.60
C SER A 78 16.39 -7.52 4.16
N GLY A 79 15.12 -7.43 3.75
CA GLY A 79 14.71 -7.67 2.39
C GLY A 79 13.19 -7.54 2.20
N PRO A 80 12.71 -7.72 0.96
CA PRO A 80 11.30 -7.61 0.65
C PRO A 80 10.56 -8.96 0.65
N SER A 81 11.23 -10.10 0.89
CA SER A 81 10.63 -11.42 0.68
C SER A 81 9.53 -11.71 1.71
N GLU A 82 8.71 -12.74 1.48
CA GLU A 82 7.73 -13.18 2.49
C GLU A 82 8.40 -13.62 3.80
N GLU A 83 9.63 -14.14 3.75
CA GLU A 83 10.41 -14.54 4.93
C GLU A 83 10.86 -13.34 5.78
N ASN A 84 10.96 -12.16 5.16
CA ASN A 84 11.29 -10.92 5.85
C ASN A 84 10.09 -10.28 6.55
N VAL A 85 8.85 -10.77 6.31
CA VAL A 85 7.64 -10.24 6.94
C VAL A 85 7.49 -10.84 8.33
N ILE A 86 7.47 -9.99 9.35
CA ILE A 86 7.49 -10.41 10.75
C ILE A 86 6.15 -10.22 11.47
N ALA A 87 5.33 -9.25 11.05
CA ALA A 87 4.01 -9.03 11.64
C ALA A 87 3.07 -8.26 10.69
N PRO A 88 1.74 -8.51 10.74
CA PRO A 88 0.78 -7.78 9.93
C PRO A 88 0.49 -6.39 10.50
N ARG A 89 0.39 -5.37 9.65
CA ARG A 89 0.01 -4.00 10.08
C ARG A 89 -1.42 -3.61 9.73
N ALA A 90 -1.96 -4.19 8.66
CA ALA A 90 -3.30 -3.90 8.20
C ALA A 90 -3.86 -5.07 7.40
N VAL A 91 -5.19 -5.14 7.32
CA VAL A 91 -5.91 -5.90 6.30
C VAL A 91 -6.23 -4.93 5.16
N CYS A 92 -5.91 -5.31 3.93
CA CYS A 92 -5.89 -4.44 2.74
C CYS A 92 -6.80 -5.01 1.65
N LEU A 93 -7.69 -4.24 1.02
CA LEU A 93 -8.44 -4.69 -0.17
C LEU A 93 -8.27 -3.70 -1.32
N ASP A 94 -7.99 -4.20 -2.52
CA ASP A 94 -7.93 -3.43 -3.77
C ASP A 94 -9.10 -3.81 -4.67
N PHE A 95 -9.78 -2.80 -5.22
CA PHE A 95 -10.94 -2.96 -6.08
C PHE A 95 -10.69 -2.28 -7.43
N ALA A 96 -10.99 -2.97 -8.53
CA ALA A 96 -10.94 -2.44 -9.89
C ALA A 96 -12.11 -1.49 -10.25
N GLY A 97 -12.74 -0.86 -9.25
CA GLY A 97 -13.97 -0.09 -9.38
C GLY A 97 -14.63 0.20 -8.01
N PRO A 98 -15.92 0.59 -7.96
CA PRO A 98 -16.62 0.77 -6.70
C PRO A 98 -16.61 -0.49 -5.83
N TYR A 99 -16.39 -0.33 -4.52
CA TYR A 99 -16.49 -1.44 -3.56
C TYR A 99 -17.96 -1.68 -3.14
N PRO A 100 -18.34 -2.91 -2.73
CA PRO A 100 -19.73 -3.23 -2.43
C PRO A 100 -20.19 -2.60 -1.10
N ALA A 101 -21.50 -2.32 -0.99
CA ALA A 101 -22.10 -1.77 0.22
C ALA A 101 -21.84 -2.60 1.49
N ALA A 102 -21.64 -3.92 1.34
CA ALA A 102 -21.29 -4.83 2.44
C ALA A 102 -20.00 -4.45 3.18
N VAL A 103 -19.08 -3.72 2.55
CA VAL A 103 -17.90 -3.13 3.21
C VAL A 103 -18.31 -2.21 4.36
N GLY A 104 -19.38 -1.43 4.20
CA GLY A 104 -19.84 -0.46 5.18
C GLY A 104 -20.32 -1.05 6.51
N ALA A 105 -20.43 -2.38 6.62
CA ALA A 105 -20.72 -3.06 7.88
C ALA A 105 -19.56 -2.96 8.89
N ARG A 106 -18.35 -2.62 8.44
CA ARG A 106 -17.19 -2.31 9.29
C ARG A 106 -16.58 -0.98 8.89
N PRO A 107 -16.34 -0.05 9.82
CA PRO A 107 -15.63 1.18 9.52
C PRO A 107 -14.25 0.92 8.91
N VAL A 108 -13.92 1.61 7.82
CA VAL A 108 -12.63 1.50 7.14
C VAL A 108 -11.67 2.53 7.73
N SER A 109 -10.46 2.13 8.11
CA SER A 109 -9.46 3.04 8.71
C SER A 109 -8.90 4.02 7.69
N MET A 110 -8.56 3.56 6.47
CA MET A 110 -8.07 4.43 5.40
C MET A 110 -8.66 4.03 4.04
N ILE A 111 -8.95 5.04 3.22
CA ILE A 111 -9.29 4.87 1.81
C ILE A 111 -8.24 5.61 0.98
N VAL A 112 -7.52 4.86 0.15
CA VAL A 112 -6.62 5.42 -0.87
C VAL A 112 -7.30 5.26 -2.24
N ARG A 113 -7.28 6.32 -3.05
CA ARG A 113 -7.87 6.32 -4.39
C ARG A 113 -6.77 6.36 -5.45
N SER A 114 -6.80 5.41 -6.37
CA SER A 114 -6.01 5.42 -7.60
C SER A 114 -6.92 5.50 -8.84
N VAL A 115 -6.34 5.70 -10.02
CA VAL A 115 -7.08 5.65 -11.30
C VAL A 115 -7.78 4.31 -11.54
N ARG A 116 -7.31 3.22 -10.90
CA ARG A 116 -7.87 1.88 -11.04
C ARG A 116 -8.99 1.58 -10.04
N GLY A 117 -9.09 2.38 -8.99
CA GLY A 117 -10.11 2.22 -7.95
C GLY A 117 -9.60 2.47 -6.53
N PRO A 118 -10.45 2.19 -5.53
CA PRO A 118 -10.14 2.33 -4.12
C PRO A 118 -9.32 1.18 -3.56
N HIS A 119 -8.38 1.52 -2.69
CA HIS A 119 -7.72 0.61 -1.77
C HIS A 119 -8.24 0.90 -0.35
N LEU A 120 -8.77 -0.12 0.31
CA LEU A 120 -9.31 -0.02 1.67
C LEU A 120 -8.35 -0.67 2.66
N TYR A 121 -8.13 -0.01 3.78
CA TYR A 121 -7.28 -0.52 4.85
C TYR A 121 -8.05 -0.54 6.17
N TRP A 122 -7.95 -1.68 6.85
CA TRP A 122 -8.28 -1.80 8.26
C TRP A 122 -6.97 -1.97 9.04
N LEU A 123 -6.59 -0.93 9.77
CA LEU A 123 -5.36 -0.92 10.56
C LEU A 123 -5.49 -1.89 11.74
N LEU A 124 -4.42 -2.61 12.02
CA LEU A 124 -4.28 -3.38 13.24
C LEU A 124 -3.61 -2.49 14.30
N GLU A 125 -3.98 -2.68 15.55
CA GLU A 125 -3.51 -1.85 16.67
C GLU A 125 -2.43 -2.53 17.52
N ALA A 126 -2.18 -3.81 17.26
CA ALA A 126 -1.18 -4.62 17.94
C ALA A 126 -0.72 -5.76 17.03
N GLU A 127 0.38 -6.39 17.40
CA GLU A 127 0.89 -7.59 16.73
C GLU A 127 -0.17 -8.69 16.69
N GLN A 128 -0.29 -9.37 15.55
CA GLN A 128 -1.17 -10.50 15.32
C GLN A 128 -0.40 -11.60 14.59
N ASP A 129 -0.89 -12.84 14.63
CA ASP A 129 -0.24 -13.93 13.92
C ASP A 129 -0.48 -13.85 12.40
N LEU A 130 0.61 -13.99 11.62
CA LEU A 130 0.56 -13.94 10.16
C LEU A 130 -0.36 -15.00 9.53
N PRO A 131 -0.39 -16.28 9.99
CA PRO A 131 -1.30 -17.28 9.43
C PRO A 131 -2.79 -16.95 9.56
N THR A 132 -3.22 -16.44 10.72
CA THR A 132 -4.60 -15.98 10.95
C THR A 132 -4.89 -14.74 10.13
N TRP A 133 -3.97 -13.77 10.10
CA TRP A 133 -4.10 -12.60 9.23
C TRP A 133 -4.31 -13.02 7.76
N ALA A 134 -3.52 -13.97 7.24
CA ALA A 134 -3.64 -14.42 5.85
C ALA A 134 -5.01 -15.07 5.58
N LYS A 135 -5.56 -15.81 6.55
CA LYS A 135 -6.92 -16.36 6.45
C LYS A 135 -7.98 -15.27 6.41
N VAL A 136 -7.87 -14.25 7.27
CA VAL A 136 -8.78 -13.10 7.32
C VAL A 136 -8.72 -12.31 6.00
N GLN A 137 -7.52 -11.88 5.60
CA GLN A 137 -7.22 -11.18 4.36
C GLN A 137 -7.84 -11.88 3.14
N ARG A 138 -7.58 -13.18 2.99
CA ARG A 138 -8.11 -14.01 1.89
C ARG A 138 -9.63 -14.16 1.95
N THR A 139 -10.18 -14.34 3.15
CA THR A 139 -11.64 -14.52 3.33
C THR A 139 -12.39 -13.25 2.99
N LEU A 140 -11.89 -12.08 3.41
CA LEU A 140 -12.50 -10.80 3.07
C LEU A 140 -12.37 -10.49 1.59
N ALA A 141 -11.20 -10.71 0.98
CA ALA A 141 -11.02 -10.51 -0.46
C ALA A 141 -12.00 -11.34 -1.28
N ARG A 142 -12.18 -12.64 -0.94
CA ARG A 142 -13.18 -13.50 -1.60
C ARG A 142 -14.62 -13.05 -1.38
N ARG A 143 -14.98 -12.66 -0.16
CA ARG A 143 -16.37 -12.31 0.19
C ARG A 143 -16.79 -10.96 -0.39
N LEU A 144 -15.85 -10.02 -0.44
CA LEU A 144 -16.12 -8.63 -0.82
C LEU A 144 -15.68 -8.32 -2.26
N GLY A 145 -14.95 -9.22 -2.93
CA GLY A 145 -14.54 -9.05 -4.33
C GLY A 145 -13.26 -8.20 -4.50
N GLY A 146 -12.36 -8.23 -3.52
CA GLY A 146 -11.04 -7.58 -3.62
C GLY A 146 -10.00 -8.48 -4.30
N ASP A 147 -8.87 -7.90 -4.70
CA ASP A 147 -7.76 -8.65 -5.32
C ASP A 147 -7.19 -9.71 -4.36
N LEU A 148 -7.21 -10.98 -4.81
CA LEU A 148 -6.67 -12.11 -4.07
C LEU A 148 -5.13 -12.12 -4.00
N ASN A 149 -4.44 -11.43 -4.91
CA ASN A 149 -2.98 -11.32 -4.90
C ASN A 149 -2.45 -10.62 -3.64
N LEU A 150 -3.29 -9.80 -3.00
CA LEU A 150 -2.98 -9.16 -1.72
C LEU A 150 -3.08 -10.11 -0.52
N SER A 151 -3.33 -11.40 -0.75
CA SER A 151 -3.30 -12.43 0.31
C SER A 151 -1.88 -12.95 0.59
N SER A 152 -0.86 -12.48 -0.14
CA SER A 152 0.55 -12.73 0.17
C SER A 152 0.99 -11.92 1.40
N TYR A 153 2.05 -12.35 2.08
CA TYR A 153 2.54 -11.62 3.26
C TYR A 153 3.10 -10.24 2.90
N GLN A 154 3.55 -10.05 1.66
CA GLN A 154 4.09 -8.76 1.22
C GLN A 154 3.01 -7.66 1.10
N CYS A 155 1.74 -7.98 0.76
CA CYS A 155 0.67 -7.04 0.39
C CYS A 155 1.23 -5.67 -0.08
N ALA A 156 1.88 -5.64 -1.25
CA ALA A 156 2.59 -4.46 -1.72
C ALA A 156 1.62 -3.44 -2.36
N MET A 157 1.39 -2.31 -1.70
CA MET A 157 0.36 -1.34 -2.08
C MET A 157 0.93 0.04 -2.41
N ARG A 158 0.27 0.79 -3.28
CA ARG A 158 0.68 2.16 -3.65
C ARG A 158 0.65 3.11 -2.45
N VAL A 159 1.67 3.94 -2.34
CA VAL A 159 1.74 5.04 -1.38
C VAL A 159 1.02 6.26 -1.98
N PRO A 160 0.03 6.87 -1.29
CA PRO A 160 -0.60 8.11 -1.74
C PRO A 160 0.40 9.28 -1.72
N GLY A 161 0.15 10.31 -2.52
CA GLY A 161 1.06 11.45 -2.69
C GLY A 161 2.04 11.31 -3.85
N PHE A 162 1.99 10.19 -4.58
CA PHE A 162 2.80 9.93 -5.77
C PHE A 162 1.91 9.65 -6.99
N THR A 163 2.40 9.97 -8.18
CA THR A 163 1.67 9.79 -9.44
C THR A 163 1.67 8.33 -9.86
N HIS A 164 0.50 7.82 -10.24
CA HIS A 164 0.31 6.57 -10.98
C HIS A 164 0.52 6.87 -12.46
N TRP A 165 1.59 6.35 -13.05
CA TRP A 165 2.02 6.72 -14.41
C TRP A 165 1.52 5.82 -15.53
N LYS A 166 0.87 4.70 -15.17
CA LYS A 166 0.30 3.80 -16.16
C LYS A 166 -0.99 4.39 -16.74
N ASP A 167 -1.13 4.26 -18.05
CA ASP A 167 -2.23 4.82 -18.85
C ASP A 167 -2.21 6.37 -18.83
N GLU A 168 -3.17 7.03 -18.18
CA GLU A 168 -3.16 8.48 -17.99
C GLU A 168 -2.60 8.82 -16.59
N PRO A 169 -1.52 9.63 -16.49
CA PRO A 169 -0.91 9.96 -15.22
C PRO A 169 -1.88 10.66 -14.24
N GLN A 170 -2.10 10.06 -13.08
CA GLN A 170 -2.98 10.60 -12.04
C GLN A 170 -2.39 10.43 -10.65
N LEU A 171 -2.59 11.44 -9.79
CA LEU A 171 -2.13 11.39 -8.41
C LEU A 171 -2.91 10.31 -7.63
N VAL A 172 -2.19 9.46 -6.91
CA VAL A 172 -2.79 8.57 -5.91
C VAL A 172 -3.07 9.40 -4.65
N VAL A 173 -4.30 9.40 -4.15
CA VAL A 173 -4.71 10.26 -3.04
C VAL A 173 -5.15 9.46 -1.82
N LEU A 174 -4.85 9.99 -0.63
CA LEU A 174 -5.47 9.54 0.61
C LEU A 174 -6.82 10.24 0.73
N GLU A 175 -7.89 9.56 0.32
CA GLU A 175 -9.25 10.10 0.28
C GLU A 175 -9.84 10.25 1.69
N SER A 176 -9.60 9.28 2.57
CA SER A 176 -10.02 9.37 3.96
C SER A 176 -9.07 8.62 4.91
N TYR A 177 -9.00 9.11 6.15
CA TYR A 177 -8.33 8.46 7.27
C TYR A 177 -9.15 8.69 8.54
N GLN A 178 -9.40 7.62 9.29
CA GLN A 178 -10.08 7.62 10.58
C GLN A 178 -9.23 6.79 11.55
N HIS A 179 -8.84 7.39 12.68
CA HIS A 179 -7.95 6.77 13.65
C HIS A 179 -8.64 5.71 14.53
N ASP A 180 -9.98 5.72 14.61
CA ASP A 180 -10.70 5.08 15.71
C ASP A 180 -11.75 4.09 15.18
N VAL A 181 -11.36 2.81 15.03
CA VAL A 181 -12.25 1.74 14.53
C VAL A 181 -11.97 0.38 15.18
N GLY A 182 -12.35 0.24 16.46
CA GLY A 182 -12.76 -0.99 17.15
C GLY A 182 -11.96 -2.29 16.88
N ALA A 183 -11.23 -2.75 17.90
CA ALA A 183 -10.45 -3.98 17.94
C ALA A 183 -11.05 -5.19 17.18
N TRP A 184 -10.22 -5.84 16.37
CA TRP A 184 -10.51 -7.12 15.72
C TRP A 184 -10.44 -8.26 16.75
N VAL A 185 -11.52 -8.46 17.52
CA VAL A 185 -11.73 -9.66 18.37
C VAL A 185 -13.24 -9.93 18.33
N SER A 186 -13.79 -11.07 17.93
CA SER A 186 -13.41 -12.48 18.08
C SER A 186 -13.90 -13.34 16.91
#